data_AF-A0A1W6MMV1-F1
#
_entry.id   AF-A0A1W6MMV1-F1
#
_cell.length_a   1.000
_cell.length_b   1.000
_cell.length_c   1.000
_cell.angle_alpha   90.00
_cell.angle_beta   90.00
_cell.angle_gamma   90.00
#
_symmetry.space_group_name_H-M   'P 1'
#
loop_
_entity.id
_entity.type
_entity.pdbx_description
1 polymer ?
#
loop_
_entity_poly.entity_id
_entity_poly.type
_entity_poly.pdbx_seq_one_letter_code
_entity_poly.pdbx_strand_id
1 'polypeptide(L)'
;MRTLFIGLLAIGLFSLTSCKQETDTQALLENPETRTEVFNSIVENDAYMAEFMESMHGNPATMKMMQGNKKMMGSMMNGQGMQMMMKDSTMMHSMMNRMMGDGKMMGNMMKMMHEKGMMTEDCMESCSMMMKDKGMDMMYMNNETENNHSEHH
;
A
#
# COMPACT_ATOMS: atom_id res chain seq x y z
N MET A 1 -44.89 -45.98 -35.82
CA MET A 1 -43.97 -46.41 -34.75
C MET A 1 -42.54 -45.92 -34.98
N ARG A 2 -41.89 -46.21 -36.11
CA ARG A 2 -40.48 -45.80 -36.38
C ARG A 2 -40.18 -44.30 -36.17
N THR A 3 -41.06 -43.41 -36.61
CA THR A 3 -40.90 -41.94 -36.45
C THR A 3 -41.05 -41.46 -35.01
N LEU A 4 -41.93 -42.13 -34.24
CA LEU A 4 -42.16 -41.85 -32.81
C LEU A 4 -40.95 -42.27 -31.97
N PHE A 5 -40.34 -43.41 -32.30
CA PHE A 5 -39.09 -43.87 -31.68
C PHE A 5 -37.92 -42.92 -31.95
N ILE A 6 -37.79 -42.38 -33.17
CA ILE A 6 -36.71 -41.43 -33.53
C ILE A 6 -36.86 -40.10 -32.77
N GLY A 7 -38.08 -39.59 -32.62
CA GLY A 7 -38.34 -38.38 -31.85
C GLY A 7 -38.02 -38.53 -30.36
N LEU A 8 -38.34 -39.69 -29.78
CA LEU A 8 -38.08 -39.99 -28.36
C LEU A 8 -36.58 -40.18 -28.08
N LEU A 9 -35.82 -40.73 -29.05
CA LEU A 9 -34.37 -40.87 -28.99
C LEU A 9 -33.63 -39.52 -29.05
N ALA A 10 -34.12 -38.58 -29.87
CA ALA A 10 -33.53 -37.25 -29.97
C ALA A 10 -33.68 -36.45 -28.65
N ILE A 11 -34.84 -36.52 -28.00
CA ILE A 11 -35.10 -35.85 -26.72
C ILE A 11 -34.28 -36.48 -25.57
N GLY A 12 -34.09 -37.81 -25.62
CA GLY A 12 -33.22 -38.53 -24.68
C GLY A 12 -31.76 -38.10 -24.76
N LEU A 13 -31.25 -37.80 -25.96
CA LEU A 13 -29.85 -37.37 -26.16
C LEU A 13 -29.57 -35.96 -25.65
N PHE A 14 -30.52 -35.02 -25.78
CA PHE A 14 -30.39 -33.67 -25.20
C PHE A 14 -30.41 -33.67 -23.66
N SER A 15 -31.03 -34.67 -23.04
CA SER A 15 -31.07 -34.83 -21.59
C SER A 15 -29.71 -35.24 -21.00
N LEU A 16 -28.83 -35.85 -21.81
CA LEU A 16 -27.52 -36.37 -21.38
C LEU A 16 -26.39 -35.34 -21.53
N THR A 17 -26.54 -34.32 -22.38
CA THR A 17 -25.54 -33.23 -22.50
C THR A 17 -25.73 -32.13 -21.46
N SER A 18 -26.87 -32.11 -20.76
CA SER A 18 -27.17 -31.10 -19.73
C SER A 18 -26.65 -31.47 -18.33
N CYS A 19 -26.02 -32.63 -18.16
CA CYS A 19 -25.46 -33.06 -16.88
C CYS A 19 -23.93 -33.07 -16.93
N LYS A 20 -23.31 -32.09 -16.24
CA LYS A 20 -21.86 -31.82 -16.15
C LYS A 20 -21.21 -31.34 -17.45
N GLN A 21 -21.48 -30.09 -17.80
CA GLN A 21 -20.48 -29.31 -18.54
C GLN A 21 -19.43 -28.88 -17.53
N GLU A 22 -18.26 -29.53 -17.53
CA GLU A 22 -17.09 -29.00 -16.81
C GLU A 22 -16.74 -27.67 -17.48
N THR A 23 -17.07 -26.58 -16.82
CA THR A 23 -16.79 -25.25 -17.33
C THR A 23 -15.29 -25.03 -17.23
N ASP A 24 -14.64 -24.92 -18.39
CA ASP A 24 -13.24 -24.52 -18.47
C ASP A 24 -13.12 -23.07 -17.97
N THR A 25 -12.68 -22.93 -16.72
CA THR A 25 -12.50 -21.63 -16.08
C THR A 25 -11.43 -20.80 -16.78
N GLN A 26 -10.46 -21.44 -17.44
CA GLN A 26 -9.45 -20.72 -18.21
C GLN A 26 -10.07 -20.12 -19.48
N ALA A 27 -10.88 -20.90 -20.22
CA ALA A 27 -11.61 -20.39 -21.38
C ALA A 27 -12.53 -19.21 -21.02
N LEU A 28 -13.16 -19.24 -19.84
CA LEU A 28 -13.95 -18.11 -19.32
C LEU A 28 -13.10 -16.86 -19.04
N LEU A 29 -11.86 -17.01 -18.58
CA LEU A 29 -10.99 -15.87 -18.28
C LEU A 29 -10.23 -15.36 -19.52
N GLU A 30 -10.06 -16.19 -20.55
CA GLU A 30 -9.45 -15.78 -21.82
C GLU A 30 -10.39 -14.88 -22.64
N ASN A 31 -11.70 -15.15 -22.60
CA ASN A 31 -12.70 -14.28 -23.22
C ASN A 31 -12.85 -12.95 -22.43
N PRO A 32 -12.73 -11.78 -23.09
CA PRO A 32 -12.73 -10.49 -22.42
C PRO A 32 -14.08 -10.09 -21.81
N GLU A 33 -15.20 -10.50 -22.42
CA GLU A 33 -16.54 -10.19 -21.92
C GLU A 33 -16.80 -10.96 -20.62
N THR A 34 -16.58 -12.27 -20.64
CA THR A 34 -16.77 -13.12 -19.45
C THR A 34 -15.74 -12.80 -18.36
N ARG A 35 -14.50 -12.47 -18.72
CA ARG A 35 -13.50 -12.00 -17.75
C ARG A 35 -13.95 -10.71 -17.05
N THR A 36 -14.50 -9.76 -17.80
CA THR A 36 -14.99 -8.49 -17.23
C THR A 36 -16.18 -8.75 -16.31
N GLU A 37 -17.11 -9.61 -16.71
CA GLU A 37 -18.26 -9.98 -15.89
C GLU A 37 -17.85 -10.64 -14.57
N VAL A 38 -16.87 -11.54 -14.62
CA VAL A 38 -16.31 -12.18 -13.42
C VAL A 38 -15.67 -11.14 -12.50
N PHE A 39 -14.89 -10.20 -13.04
CA PHE A 39 -14.29 -9.14 -12.24
C PHE A 39 -15.34 -8.22 -11.60
N ASN A 40 -16.36 -7.82 -12.36
CA ASN A 40 -17.45 -7.00 -11.82
C ASN A 40 -18.20 -7.76 -10.72
N SER A 41 -18.50 -9.04 -10.93
CA SER A 41 -19.16 -9.88 -9.93
C SER A 41 -18.39 -9.97 -8.60
N ILE A 42 -17.05 -9.94 -8.65
CA ILE A 42 -16.20 -9.90 -7.46
C ILE A 42 -16.21 -8.50 -6.83
N VAL A 43 -16.09 -7.45 -7.65
CA VAL A 43 -15.96 -6.05 -7.17
C VAL A 43 -17.26 -5.49 -6.61
N GLU A 44 -18.40 -5.88 -7.16
CA GLU A 44 -19.73 -5.39 -6.77
C GLU A 44 -20.33 -6.17 -5.60
N ASN A 45 -19.67 -7.25 -5.16
CA ASN A 45 -20.10 -8.07 -4.03
C ASN A 45 -19.10 -8.00 -2.87
N ASP A 46 -19.51 -7.39 -1.76
CA ASP A 46 -18.64 -7.17 -0.59
C ASP A 46 -18.02 -8.46 -0.03
N ALA A 47 -18.77 -9.56 0.00
CA ALA A 47 -18.29 -10.84 0.53
C ALA A 47 -17.21 -11.45 -0.39
N TYR A 48 -17.47 -11.45 -1.70
CA TYR A 48 -16.49 -11.96 -2.68
C TYR A 48 -15.25 -11.09 -2.72
N MET A 49 -15.40 -9.77 -2.64
CA MET A 49 -14.26 -8.87 -2.55
C MET A 49 -13.43 -9.14 -1.29
N ALA A 50 -14.08 -9.34 -0.14
CA ALA A 50 -13.37 -9.64 1.11
C ALA A 50 -12.57 -10.95 1.03
N GLU A 51 -13.18 -12.03 0.55
CA GLU A 51 -12.50 -13.32 0.36
C GLU A 51 -11.36 -13.23 -0.68
N PHE A 52 -11.59 -12.49 -1.77
CA PHE A 52 -10.59 -12.26 -2.79
C PHE A 52 -9.39 -11.49 -2.24
N MET A 53 -9.61 -10.44 -1.44
CA MET A 53 -8.54 -9.71 -0.76
C MET A 53 -7.77 -10.59 0.23
N GLU A 54 -8.44 -11.46 0.98
CA GLU A 54 -7.78 -12.40 1.88
C GLU A 54 -6.85 -13.37 1.12
N SER A 55 -7.32 -13.90 -0.01
CA SER A 55 -6.52 -14.75 -0.88
C SER A 55 -5.27 -14.04 -1.44
N MET A 56 -5.38 -12.73 -1.69
CA MET A 56 -4.28 -11.89 -2.16
C MET A 56 -3.22 -11.63 -1.10
N HIS A 57 -3.62 -11.40 0.15
CA HIS A 57 -2.68 -11.17 1.26
C HIS A 57 -1.75 -12.35 1.50
N GLY A 58 -2.23 -13.57 1.29
CA GLY A 58 -1.42 -14.79 1.40
C GLY A 58 -0.41 -14.99 0.26
N ASN A 59 -0.46 -14.19 -0.82
CA ASN A 59 0.34 -14.39 -2.02
C ASN A 59 1.50 -13.37 -2.14
N PRO A 60 2.77 -13.81 -2.02
CA PRO A 60 3.93 -12.92 -2.12
C PRO A 60 4.07 -12.18 -3.46
N ALA A 61 3.64 -12.77 -4.57
CA ALA A 61 3.69 -12.12 -5.88
C ALA A 61 2.70 -10.96 -5.96
N THR A 62 1.48 -11.16 -5.43
CA THR A 62 0.47 -10.11 -5.33
C THR A 62 0.93 -8.98 -4.42
N MET A 63 1.55 -9.30 -3.28
CA MET A 63 2.10 -8.29 -2.37
C MET A 63 3.19 -7.43 -3.04
N LYS A 64 4.06 -8.02 -3.87
CA LYS A 64 5.04 -7.26 -4.66
C LYS A 64 4.37 -6.35 -5.69
N MET A 65 3.32 -6.82 -6.37
CA MET A 65 2.58 -6.00 -7.32
C MET A 65 1.87 -4.82 -6.62
N MET A 66 1.27 -5.05 -5.44
CA MET A 66 0.65 -4.00 -4.64
C MET A 66 1.67 -2.96 -4.18
N GLN A 67 2.84 -3.38 -3.67
CA GLN A 67 3.91 -2.46 -3.25
C GLN A 67 4.47 -1.64 -4.42
N GLY A 68 4.59 -2.23 -5.61
CA GLY A 68 5.06 -1.55 -6.81
C GLY A 68 4.02 -0.65 -7.48
N ASN A 69 2.75 -0.69 -7.05
CA ASN A 69 1.67 0.03 -7.71
C ASN A 69 1.67 1.52 -7.34
N LYS A 70 2.31 2.32 -8.19
CA LYS A 70 2.39 3.79 -8.04
C LYS A 70 1.03 4.48 -7.92
N LYS A 71 0.00 3.98 -8.59
CA LYS A 71 -1.35 4.58 -8.54
C LYS A 71 -1.98 4.33 -7.18
N MET A 72 -1.90 3.10 -6.69
CA MET A 72 -2.38 2.72 -5.35
C MET A 72 -1.62 3.50 -4.27
N MET A 73 -0.27 3.52 -4.34
CA MET A 73 0.56 4.30 -3.43
C MET A 73 0.24 5.80 -3.50
N GLY A 74 0.04 6.33 -4.70
CA GLY A 74 -0.36 7.73 -4.91
C GLY A 74 -1.72 8.07 -4.29
N SER A 75 -2.71 7.20 -4.44
CA SER A 75 -4.03 7.36 -3.78
C SER A 75 -3.93 7.31 -2.26
N MET A 76 -3.03 6.47 -1.73
CA MET A 76 -2.76 6.35 -0.30
C MET A 76 -2.02 7.57 0.26
N MET A 77 -1.12 8.19 -0.53
CA MET A 77 -0.43 9.43 -0.17
C MET A 77 -1.27 10.69 -0.40
N ASN A 78 -2.34 10.60 -1.19
CA ASN A 78 -3.26 11.71 -1.41
C ASN A 78 -4.17 11.93 -0.19
N GLY A 79 -4.72 13.14 -0.05
CA GLY A 79 -5.29 13.69 1.19
C GLY A 79 -6.23 12.77 1.99
N GLN A 80 -7.05 11.93 1.35
CA GLN A 80 -7.92 10.98 2.05
C GLN A 80 -7.18 9.77 2.63
N GLY A 81 -6.24 9.18 1.87
CA GLY A 81 -5.40 8.09 2.36
C GLY A 81 -4.45 8.56 3.46
N MET A 82 -3.87 9.75 3.31
CA MET A 82 -3.06 10.39 4.35
C MET A 82 -3.88 10.68 5.60
N GLN A 83 -5.10 11.21 5.45
CA GLN A 83 -5.99 11.49 6.58
C GLN A 83 -6.38 10.22 7.35
N MET A 84 -6.58 9.09 6.66
CA MET A 84 -6.86 7.81 7.30
C MET A 84 -5.67 7.33 8.14
N MET A 85 -4.45 7.41 7.59
CA MET A 85 -3.23 7.12 8.34
C MET A 85 -3.02 8.06 9.53
N MET A 86 -3.39 9.34 9.40
CA MET A 86 -3.31 10.30 10.50
C MET A 86 -4.37 10.06 11.60
N LYS A 87 -5.55 9.54 11.22
CA LYS A 87 -6.62 9.22 12.18
C LYS A 87 -6.28 8.00 13.04
N ASP A 88 -5.58 7.02 12.49
CA ASP A 88 -5.04 5.93 13.30
C ASP A 88 -3.77 6.38 14.04
N SER A 89 -4.02 7.01 15.18
CA SER A 89 -2.98 7.55 16.05
C SER A 89 -1.94 6.50 16.46
N THR A 90 -2.25 5.20 16.44
CA THR A 90 -1.33 4.13 16.84
C THR A 90 -0.22 3.95 15.83
N MET A 91 -0.58 3.89 14.55
CA MET A 91 0.39 3.76 13.47
C MET A 91 1.27 5.01 13.39
N MET A 92 0.66 6.18 13.45
CA MET A 92 1.38 7.46 13.43
C MET A 92 2.29 7.63 14.65
N HIS A 93 1.84 7.28 15.86
CA HIS A 93 2.70 7.27 17.05
C HIS A 93 3.85 6.28 16.91
N SER A 94 3.60 5.07 16.40
CA SER A 94 4.67 4.07 16.25
C SER A 94 5.76 4.55 15.28
N MET A 95 5.34 5.19 14.18
CA MET A 95 6.23 5.73 13.18
C MET A 95 7.00 6.95 13.71
N MET A 96 6.30 7.86 14.40
CA MET A 96 6.90 9.06 15.00
C MET A 96 7.85 8.70 16.14
N ASN A 97 7.51 7.72 16.98
CA ASN A 97 8.40 7.20 18.03
C ASN A 97 9.65 6.55 17.45
N ARG A 98 9.50 5.75 16.38
CA ARG A 98 10.66 5.16 15.68
C ARG A 98 11.55 6.26 15.09
N MET A 99 10.97 7.27 14.47
CA MET A 99 11.70 8.38 13.86
C MET A 99 12.39 9.25 14.93
N MET A 100 11.71 9.58 16.02
CA MET A 100 12.27 10.34 17.14
C MET A 100 13.31 9.53 17.93
N GLY A 101 13.21 8.20 17.95
CA GLY A 101 14.22 7.33 18.54
C GLY A 101 15.47 7.15 17.69
N ASP A 102 15.43 7.53 16.41
CA ASP A 102 16.57 7.48 15.49
C ASP A 102 17.17 8.87 15.30
N GLY A 103 18.17 9.19 16.12
CA GLY A 103 18.87 10.47 16.09
C GLY A 103 19.47 10.80 14.72
N LYS A 104 19.89 9.80 13.93
CA LYS A 104 20.44 10.05 12.58
C LYS A 104 19.35 10.51 11.63
N MET A 105 18.18 9.86 11.68
CA MET A 105 17.03 10.25 10.88
C MET A 105 16.52 11.65 11.27
N MET A 106 16.45 11.93 12.57
CA MET A 106 16.03 13.24 13.08
C MET A 106 17.01 14.35 12.70
N GLY A 107 18.33 14.10 12.77
CA GLY A 107 19.35 15.05 12.34
C GLY A 107 19.27 15.37 10.85
N ASN A 108 19.10 14.37 10.00
CA ASN A 108 18.93 14.59 8.56
C ASN A 108 17.68 15.44 8.26
N MET A 109 16.59 15.24 9.02
CA MET A 109 15.38 16.03 8.88
C MET A 109 15.60 17.49 9.29
N MET A 110 16.25 17.72 10.43
CA MET A 110 16.59 19.08 10.88
C MET A 110 17.48 19.82 9.89
N LYS A 111 18.51 19.16 9.37
CA LYS A 111 19.39 19.71 8.34
C LYS A 111 18.59 20.15 7.11
N MET A 112 17.69 19.30 6.61
CA MET A 112 16.84 19.64 5.48
C MET A 112 15.88 20.81 5.79
N MET A 113 15.37 20.89 7.02
CA MET A 113 14.50 22.01 7.43
C MET A 113 15.27 23.33 7.46
N HIS A 114 16.51 23.31 7.94
CA HIS A 114 17.39 24.46 7.90
C HIS A 114 17.75 24.86 6.45
N GLU A 115 18.18 23.91 5.62
CA GLU A 115 18.52 24.15 4.21
C GLU A 115 17.34 24.73 3.41
N LYS A 116 16.11 24.37 3.77
CA LYS A 116 14.87 24.90 3.16
C LYS A 116 14.38 26.21 3.79
N GLY A 117 15.14 26.81 4.70
CA GLY A 117 14.80 28.05 5.40
C GLY A 117 13.61 27.93 6.35
N MET A 118 13.20 26.71 6.70
CA MET A 118 12.12 26.45 7.66
C MET A 118 12.62 26.49 9.11
N MET A 119 13.93 26.54 9.32
CA MET A 119 14.58 26.58 10.62
C MET A 119 15.79 27.52 10.56
N THR A 120 15.90 28.45 11.50
CA THR A 120 17.06 29.35 11.61
C THR A 120 18.27 28.62 12.18
N GLU A 121 19.46 29.18 12.01
CA GLU A 121 20.70 28.64 12.59
C GLU A 121 20.57 28.50 14.12
N ASP A 122 20.16 29.57 14.80
CA ASP A 122 19.96 29.55 16.26
C ASP A 122 18.96 28.47 16.72
N CYS A 123 17.91 28.24 15.93
CA CYS A 123 16.92 27.20 16.22
C CYS A 123 17.50 25.80 16.01
N MET A 124 18.31 25.63 14.97
CA MET A 124 19.01 24.38 14.66
C MET A 124 20.05 24.05 15.73
N GLU A 125 20.87 25.00 16.14
CA GLU A 125 21.87 24.82 17.20
C GLU A 125 21.22 24.47 18.54
N SER A 126 20.21 25.25 18.94
CA SER A 126 19.45 25.01 20.18
C SER A 126 18.80 23.63 20.20
N CYS A 127 18.19 23.22 19.09
CA CYS A 127 17.58 21.90 18.98
C CYS A 127 18.63 20.77 18.96
N SER A 128 19.80 20.99 18.35
CA SER A 128 20.90 20.02 18.31
C SER A 128 21.50 19.79 19.69
N MET A 129 21.68 20.86 20.49
CA MET A 129 22.12 20.77 21.88
C MET A 129 21.12 19.97 22.73
N MET A 130 19.82 20.29 22.63
CA MET A 130 18.78 19.55 23.36
C MET A 130 18.77 18.05 23.01
N MET A 131 19.04 17.67 21.76
CA MET A 131 19.09 16.27 21.34
C MET A 131 20.33 15.55 21.87
N LYS A 132 21.47 16.23 21.89
CA LYS A 132 22.71 15.73 22.51
C LYS A 132 22.52 15.48 24.00
N ASP A 133 21.86 16.40 24.70
CA ASP A 133 21.53 16.25 26.13
C ASP A 133 20.59 15.08 26.40
N LYS A 134 19.73 14.74 25.44
CA LYS A 134 18.87 13.54 25.48
C LYS A 134 19.59 12.24 25.07
N GLY A 135 20.90 12.29 24.80
CA GLY A 135 21.71 11.13 24.43
C GLY A 135 21.45 10.62 23.01
N MET A 136 20.89 11.45 22.13
CA MET A 136 20.67 11.08 20.73
C MET A 136 21.92 11.36 19.90
N ASP A 137 22.40 10.33 19.19
CA ASP A 137 23.60 10.42 18.36
C ASP A 137 23.30 11.11 17.02
N MET A 138 23.66 12.39 16.94
CA MET A 138 23.47 13.26 15.78
C MET A 138 24.76 13.31 14.93
N MET A 139 25.31 12.16 14.56
CA MET A 139 26.60 11.98 13.84
C MET A 139 26.86 12.96 12.67
N TYR A 140 25.83 13.52 12.05
CA TYR A 140 25.94 14.40 10.87
C TYR A 140 25.92 15.91 11.17
N MET A 141 25.72 16.32 12.42
CA MET A 141 25.67 17.74 12.82
C MET A 141 27.06 18.31 13.19
N ASN A 142 28.07 17.45 13.41
CA ASN A 142 29.35 17.83 14.02
C ASN A 142 30.38 18.45 13.05
N ASN A 143 30.00 18.93 11.86
CA ASN A 143 30.99 19.17 10.80
C ASN A 143 31.10 20.58 10.22
N GLU A 144 30.46 21.64 10.74
CA GLU A 144 30.67 23.00 10.17
C GLU A 144 30.77 24.21 11.12
N THR A 145 30.78 24.04 12.45
CA THR A 145 30.97 25.19 13.38
C THR A 145 31.99 24.95 14.49
N GLU A 146 33.18 24.50 14.13
CA GLU A 146 34.40 24.94 14.83
C GLU A 146 35.04 26.06 14.02
N ASN A 147 34.45 27.25 14.00
CA ASN A 147 35.19 28.50 13.80
C ASN A 147 34.31 29.74 14.06
N ASN A 148 34.77 30.54 15.03
CA ASN A 148 34.48 31.97 15.25
C ASN A 148 33.11 32.35 15.81
N HIS A 149 33.01 32.31 17.14
CA HIS A 149 32.30 33.36 17.88
C HIS A 149 33.26 34.00 18.89
N SER A 150 34.19 34.79 18.34
CA SER A 150 34.68 36.00 19.01
C SER A 150 33.76 37.13 18.56
N GLU A 151 33.31 37.93 19.51
CA GLU A 151 32.58 39.21 19.36
C GLU A 151 31.11 39.11 18.91
N HIS A 152 30.20 39.38 19.85
CA HIS A 152 29.55 40.69 19.89
C HIS A 152 28.89 40.92 21.27
N HIS A 153 29.07 42.16 21.75
CA HIS A 153 28.60 42.74 23.01
C HIS A 153 27.09 42.69 23.22
#